data_AF-A0A8I1IHN0-F1
#
_entry.id   AF-A0A8I1IHN0-F1
#
_cell.length_a   1.000
_cell.length_b   1.000
_cell.length_c   1.000
_cell.angle_alpha   90.00
_cell.angle_beta   90.00
_cell.angle_gamma   90.00
#
_symmetry.space_group_name_H-M   'P 1'
#
loop_
_entity.id
_entity.type
_entity.pdbx_description
1 polymer ?
#
loop_
_entity_poly.entity_id
_entity_poly.type
_entity_poly.pdbx_seq_one_letter_code
_entity_poly.pdbx_strand_id
1 'polypeptide(L)'
;MEIRPISPHYAASPQLQPADIARAAEAGYKTVVCNRPDDEGEGQPKAAAMAAAARAAGVDFRFLPIKPGSISRDAMAAFNDILATAKGPILGYCRTGNRSATLWALSKAPLLSPDAICAATRAAGFDLAAMRPRLEAAFAGDADRAAVIRHDVVVVGGGAGGLAVIGSLLKRKPGLDVALIEPREEHFYQPGWTLVGAGVFKPAATRRRLMDVVPDEVQLIRGAVAAFRPEDDEVVLEDGQRVAYTALIVAPGLKLDWGAVPGLAETLGKNGVTSNYSYRGAPYTWELVKGLKSGKAIFTQPPMPIKCAGAPQKAMYLSADHWRRSGRLKSIDIEFCNAGGVLFGVPDYVPGLMKYVEKYGIDLSFGENLVAIDGPARKATFEVTKDGRTERVVKDFDMIHVCPPQTGPDFIKASPLADAAGWIEVNPDTLQHARFPKIWGMGDGTSTPNAKTAAAVRKQAPVVAINVLNQLKGRAAVAAYDGYGSCPLTVEKGRIILAEFGYGGKLMPSFPEWMIDGKQPTRAAWLLKERLLPPMYWQGMFKGREWLAQPNVTFKPVGAP
;
A
#
# COMPACT_ATOMS: atom_id res chain seq x y z
N MET A 1 4.31 -19.26 -17.60
CA MET A 1 5.42 -19.94 -16.93
C MET A 1 6.78 -19.43 -17.38
N GLU A 2 7.64 -18.99 -16.45
CA GLU A 2 9.05 -18.65 -16.72
C GLU A 2 9.93 -19.41 -15.71
N ILE A 3 10.34 -20.63 -16.07
CA ILE A 3 11.21 -21.46 -15.25
C ILE A 3 12.66 -21.03 -15.49
N ARG A 4 13.37 -20.73 -14.41
CA ARG A 4 14.77 -20.30 -14.43
C ARG A 4 15.62 -21.33 -13.68
N PRO A 5 16.27 -22.27 -14.39
CA PRO A 5 17.12 -23.28 -13.78
C PRO A 5 18.33 -22.65 -13.11
N ILE A 6 18.57 -22.97 -11.83
CA ILE A 6 19.73 -22.49 -11.06
C ILE A 6 20.77 -23.60 -10.94
N SER A 7 20.34 -24.86 -10.88
CA SER A 7 21.20 -26.05 -10.86
C SER A 7 20.50 -27.23 -11.55
N PRO A 8 21.20 -28.34 -11.84
CA PRO A 8 20.59 -29.52 -12.47
C PRO A 8 19.37 -30.08 -11.71
N HIS A 9 19.27 -29.83 -10.40
CA HIS A 9 18.22 -30.37 -9.55
C HIS A 9 17.27 -29.31 -8.96
N TYR A 10 17.48 -28.03 -9.28
CA TYR A 10 16.65 -26.94 -8.75
C TYR A 10 16.48 -25.78 -9.72
N ALA A 11 15.24 -25.32 -9.85
CA ALA A 11 14.88 -24.10 -10.57
C ALA A 11 14.00 -23.19 -9.71
N ALA A 12 13.99 -21.90 -10.03
CA ALA A 12 13.07 -20.94 -9.45
C ALA A 12 12.18 -20.31 -10.54
N SER A 13 11.00 -19.84 -10.15
CA SER A 13 10.06 -19.16 -11.04
C SER A 13 9.39 -17.98 -10.32
N PRO A 14 9.04 -16.90 -11.04
CA PRO A 14 7.97 -15.99 -10.63
C PRO A 14 6.64 -16.72 -10.42
N GLN A 15 5.61 -15.99 -9.99
CA GLN A 15 4.31 -16.57 -9.63
C GLN A 15 3.78 -17.54 -10.69
N LEU A 16 3.59 -18.80 -10.28
CA LEU A 16 2.93 -19.83 -11.08
C LEU A 16 1.42 -19.72 -10.98
N GLN A 17 0.74 -20.04 -12.07
CA GLN A 17 -0.70 -20.29 -12.11
C GLN A 17 -0.98 -21.81 -12.02
N PRO A 18 -2.19 -22.25 -11.64
CA PRO A 18 -2.52 -23.68 -11.58
C PRO A 18 -2.21 -24.41 -12.90
N ALA A 19 -2.47 -23.77 -14.05
CA ALA A 19 -2.18 -24.33 -15.36
C ALA A 19 -0.68 -24.48 -15.65
N ASP A 20 0.19 -23.72 -14.99
CA ASP A 20 1.64 -23.85 -15.17
C ASP A 20 2.19 -25.12 -14.49
N ILE A 21 1.45 -25.73 -13.55
CA ILE A 21 1.92 -26.93 -12.83
C ILE A 21 2.03 -28.15 -13.75
N ALA A 22 1.07 -28.34 -14.66
CA ALA A 22 1.15 -29.40 -15.67
C ALA A 22 2.37 -29.22 -16.58
N ARG A 23 2.65 -27.98 -16.98
CA ARG A 23 3.83 -27.64 -17.79
C ARG A 23 5.14 -27.87 -17.04
N ALA A 24 5.16 -27.64 -15.72
CA ALA A 24 6.31 -27.98 -14.89
C ALA A 24 6.54 -29.50 -14.82
N ALA A 25 5.45 -30.29 -14.74
CA ALA A 25 5.52 -31.75 -14.76
C ALA A 25 6.08 -32.28 -16.10
N GLU A 26 5.58 -31.74 -17.21
CA GLU A 26 6.07 -32.04 -18.58
C GLU A 26 7.54 -31.67 -18.77
N ALA A 27 7.97 -30.56 -18.17
CA ALA A 27 9.37 -30.15 -18.13
C ALA A 27 10.25 -31.02 -17.19
N GLY A 28 9.67 -32.04 -16.56
CA GLY A 28 10.38 -33.06 -15.79
C GLY A 28 10.47 -32.79 -14.28
N TYR A 29 9.93 -31.67 -13.77
CA TYR A 29 9.96 -31.36 -12.33
C TYR A 29 9.05 -32.31 -11.56
N LYS A 30 9.56 -32.88 -10.47
CA LYS A 30 8.86 -33.90 -9.65
C LYS A 30 8.31 -33.35 -8.34
N THR A 31 8.80 -32.18 -7.91
CA THR A 31 8.27 -31.43 -6.77
C THR A 31 8.17 -29.95 -7.09
N VAL A 32 7.06 -29.31 -6.71
CA VAL A 32 6.89 -27.86 -6.67
C VAL A 32 6.85 -27.36 -5.24
N VAL A 33 7.62 -26.31 -4.93
CA VAL A 33 7.66 -25.67 -3.61
C VAL A 33 7.10 -24.26 -3.71
N CYS A 34 6.00 -23.99 -3.00
CA CYS A 34 5.45 -22.65 -2.89
C CYS A 34 6.08 -21.92 -1.69
N ASN A 35 6.87 -20.87 -1.98
CA ASN A 35 7.49 -20.02 -0.98
C ASN A 35 6.72 -18.70 -0.73
N ARG A 36 5.51 -18.59 -1.28
CA ARG A 36 4.64 -17.41 -1.17
C ARG A 36 3.51 -17.67 -0.18
N PRO A 37 3.39 -16.93 0.93
CA PRO A 37 2.19 -16.97 1.77
C PRO A 37 0.95 -16.63 0.96
N ASP A 38 -0.18 -17.25 1.29
CA ASP A 38 -1.47 -16.88 0.71
C ASP A 38 -1.80 -15.41 1.01
N ASP A 39 -2.57 -14.78 0.12
CA ASP A 39 -3.06 -13.41 0.25
C ASP A 39 -2.01 -12.29 0.22
N GLU A 40 -0.80 -12.57 -0.27
CA GLU A 40 0.28 -11.58 -0.37
C GLU A 40 0.05 -10.56 -1.51
N GLY A 41 -0.81 -10.84 -2.50
CA GLY A 41 -1.11 -9.84 -3.54
C GLY A 41 -2.28 -10.18 -4.46
N GLU A 42 -2.74 -9.15 -5.20
CA GLU A 42 -3.88 -9.25 -6.13
C GLU A 42 -3.66 -10.33 -7.20
N GLY A 43 -4.69 -11.15 -7.44
CA GLY A 43 -4.66 -12.22 -8.45
C GLY A 43 -3.75 -13.41 -8.11
N GLN A 44 -3.33 -13.56 -6.84
CA GLN A 44 -2.56 -14.71 -6.38
C GLN A 44 -3.44 -15.97 -6.26
N PRO A 45 -3.07 -17.09 -6.91
CA PRO A 45 -3.68 -18.38 -6.64
C PRO A 45 -3.36 -18.85 -5.21
N LYS A 46 -4.38 -19.35 -4.51
CA LYS A 46 -4.22 -19.98 -3.19
C LYS A 46 -3.35 -21.23 -3.28
N ALA A 47 -2.55 -21.50 -2.25
CA ALA A 47 -1.72 -22.69 -2.15
C ALA A 47 -2.54 -23.98 -2.29
N ALA A 48 -3.78 -24.00 -1.78
CA ALA A 48 -4.69 -25.12 -1.94
C ALA A 48 -5.04 -25.42 -3.41
N ALA A 49 -5.25 -24.39 -4.23
CA ALA A 49 -5.52 -24.55 -5.66
C ALA A 49 -4.28 -25.05 -6.40
N MET A 50 -3.10 -24.58 -6.01
CA MET A 50 -1.82 -25.03 -6.55
C MET A 50 -1.52 -26.49 -6.19
N ALA A 51 -1.83 -26.89 -4.95
CA ALA A 51 -1.73 -28.28 -4.50
C ALA A 51 -2.70 -29.21 -5.25
N ALA A 52 -3.93 -28.75 -5.53
CA ALA A 52 -4.88 -29.51 -6.33
C ALA A 52 -4.37 -29.72 -7.76
N ALA A 53 -3.82 -28.68 -8.39
CA ALA A 53 -3.20 -28.79 -9.72
C ALA A 53 -1.98 -29.72 -9.73
N ALA A 54 -1.15 -29.68 -8.68
CA ALA A 54 0.00 -30.57 -8.54
C ALA A 54 -0.40 -32.04 -8.40
N ARG A 55 -1.43 -32.33 -7.59
CA ARG A 55 -1.99 -33.68 -7.50
C ARG A 55 -2.52 -34.17 -8.84
N ALA A 56 -3.23 -33.32 -9.58
CA ALA A 56 -3.74 -33.66 -10.91
C ALA A 56 -2.61 -33.94 -11.92
N ALA A 57 -1.47 -33.26 -11.78
CA ALA A 57 -0.30 -33.43 -12.63
C ALA A 57 0.69 -34.52 -12.13
N GLY A 58 0.40 -35.20 -11.03
CA GLY A 58 1.31 -36.20 -10.45
C GLY A 58 2.61 -35.63 -9.88
N VAL A 59 2.63 -34.35 -9.49
CA VAL A 59 3.79 -33.64 -8.93
C VAL A 59 3.61 -33.46 -7.43
N ASP A 60 4.67 -33.70 -6.64
CA ASP A 60 4.64 -33.43 -5.21
C ASP A 60 4.55 -31.92 -4.96
N PHE A 61 3.75 -31.48 -3.99
CA PHE A 61 3.58 -30.07 -3.67
C PHE A 61 3.94 -29.82 -2.21
N ARG A 62 4.92 -28.94 -1.99
CA ARG A 62 5.33 -28.50 -0.66
C ARG A 62 4.95 -27.03 -0.47
N PHE A 63 4.14 -26.77 0.55
CA PHE A 63 3.84 -25.41 0.97
C PHE A 63 4.78 -24.99 2.09
N LEU A 64 5.77 -24.16 1.76
CA LEU A 64 6.71 -23.58 2.73
C LEU A 64 6.63 -22.05 2.61
N PRO A 65 5.54 -21.43 3.11
CA PRO A 65 5.35 -19.99 2.96
C PRO A 65 6.40 -19.23 3.77
N ILE A 66 7.20 -18.43 3.08
CA ILE A 66 8.17 -17.53 3.74
C ILE A 66 7.47 -16.20 3.98
N LYS A 67 7.23 -15.89 5.26
CA LYS A 67 6.67 -14.60 5.66
C LYS A 67 7.61 -13.47 5.23
N PRO A 68 7.09 -12.37 4.65
CA PRO A 68 7.81 -11.11 4.52
C PRO A 68 8.34 -10.74 5.90
N GLY A 69 9.63 -10.92 6.15
CA GLY A 69 10.03 -10.97 7.56
C GLY A 69 11.37 -11.58 7.89
N SER A 70 11.58 -12.79 7.39
CA SER A 70 12.79 -13.56 7.66
C SER A 70 12.75 -14.86 6.88
N ILE A 71 13.89 -15.21 6.30
CA ILE A 71 14.25 -16.62 6.15
C ILE A 71 14.83 -17.03 7.51
N SER A 72 13.96 -17.54 8.38
CA SER A 72 14.35 -17.99 9.73
C SER A 72 15.22 -19.25 9.66
N ARG A 73 15.90 -19.60 10.77
CA ARG A 73 16.64 -20.87 10.87
C ARG A 73 15.71 -22.06 10.64
N ASP A 74 14.49 -22.00 11.16
CA ASP A 74 13.48 -23.06 10.97
C ASP A 74 13.03 -23.16 9.52
N ALA A 75 12.84 -22.03 8.83
CA ALA A 75 12.51 -22.02 7.41
C ALA A 75 13.65 -22.59 6.56
N MET A 76 14.91 -22.30 6.91
CA MET A 76 16.08 -22.91 6.27
C MET A 76 16.14 -24.42 6.55
N ALA A 77 15.90 -24.85 7.78
CA ALA A 77 15.90 -26.27 8.15
C ALA A 77 14.79 -27.02 7.39
N ALA A 78 13.58 -26.48 7.35
CA ALA A 78 12.46 -27.05 6.59
C ALA A 78 12.72 -27.06 5.08
N PHE A 79 13.36 -26.02 4.54
CA PHE A 79 13.73 -26.00 3.12
C PHE A 79 14.83 -27.02 2.81
N ASN A 80 15.83 -27.16 3.68
CA ASN A 80 16.88 -28.18 3.56
C ASN A 80 16.31 -29.60 3.64
N ASP A 81 15.34 -29.84 4.53
CA ASP A 81 14.61 -31.10 4.61
C ASP A 81 13.86 -31.40 3.32
N ILE A 82 13.20 -30.41 2.71
CA ILE A 82 12.57 -30.54 1.40
C ILE A 82 13.61 -30.90 0.33
N LEU A 83 14.74 -30.20 0.28
CA LEU A 83 15.81 -30.50 -0.69
C LEU A 83 16.39 -31.90 -0.51
N ALA A 84 16.39 -32.45 0.71
CA ALA A 84 16.92 -33.77 1.02
C ALA A 84 15.90 -34.90 0.77
N THR A 85 14.62 -34.66 0.98
CA THR A 85 13.58 -35.71 1.01
C THR A 85 12.65 -35.71 -0.21
N ALA A 86 12.54 -34.59 -0.93
CA ALA A 86 11.62 -34.46 -2.06
C ALA A 86 12.18 -35.11 -3.34
N LYS A 87 11.27 -35.47 -4.25
CA LYS A 87 11.64 -36.03 -5.55
C LYS A 87 12.16 -34.90 -6.45
N GLY A 88 13.41 -34.98 -6.88
CA GLY A 88 13.99 -34.02 -7.83
C GLY A 88 13.64 -34.32 -9.29
N PRO A 89 13.80 -33.35 -10.21
CA PRO A 89 14.16 -31.94 -9.99
C PRO A 89 13.06 -31.12 -9.31
N ILE A 90 13.45 -30.13 -8.50
CA ILE A 90 12.56 -29.29 -7.68
C ILE A 90 12.36 -27.91 -8.34
N LEU A 91 11.11 -27.43 -8.37
CA LEU A 91 10.76 -26.07 -8.82
C LEU A 91 10.22 -25.25 -7.65
N GLY A 92 11.00 -24.27 -7.18
CA GLY A 92 10.53 -23.27 -6.22
C GLY A 92 9.85 -22.10 -6.91
N TYR A 93 8.78 -21.55 -6.32
CA TYR A 93 8.23 -20.27 -6.79
C TYR A 93 7.78 -19.36 -5.66
N CYS A 94 7.84 -18.06 -5.94
CA CYS A 94 7.25 -17.03 -5.09
C CYS A 94 6.62 -15.92 -5.96
N ARG A 95 6.52 -14.67 -5.48
CA ARG A 95 6.04 -13.55 -6.29
C ARG A 95 6.94 -13.28 -7.51
N THR A 96 8.24 -13.12 -7.31
CA THR A 96 9.24 -12.80 -8.36
C THR A 96 10.24 -13.91 -8.63
N GLY A 97 10.20 -15.01 -7.85
CA GLY A 97 11.21 -16.06 -7.84
C GLY A 97 12.39 -15.77 -6.89
N ASN A 98 12.60 -14.53 -6.45
CA ASN A 98 13.74 -14.16 -5.60
C ASN A 98 13.76 -14.94 -4.28
N ARG A 99 12.66 -15.04 -3.52
CA ARG A 99 12.66 -15.85 -2.27
C ARG A 99 13.11 -17.30 -2.49
N SER A 100 12.65 -17.92 -3.58
CA SER A 100 13.01 -19.31 -3.91
C SER A 100 14.47 -19.43 -4.35
N ALA A 101 15.01 -18.44 -5.06
CA ALA A 101 16.43 -18.37 -5.40
C ALA A 101 17.31 -18.09 -4.17
N THR A 102 16.90 -17.18 -3.29
CA THR A 102 17.54 -16.83 -2.02
C THR A 102 17.58 -18.03 -1.06
N LEU A 103 16.48 -18.77 -0.90
CA LEU A 103 16.45 -20.00 -0.10
C LEU A 103 17.43 -21.05 -0.63
N TRP A 104 17.46 -21.25 -1.95
CA TRP A 104 18.43 -22.16 -2.57
C TRP A 104 19.86 -21.68 -2.33
N ALA A 105 20.15 -20.39 -2.56
CA ALA A 105 21.48 -19.82 -2.38
C ALA A 105 21.96 -20.01 -0.94
N LEU A 106 21.13 -19.71 0.06
CA LEU A 106 21.46 -19.89 1.47
C LEU A 106 21.60 -21.36 1.86
N SER A 107 20.82 -22.27 1.26
CA SER A 107 20.93 -23.72 1.52
C SER A 107 22.25 -24.30 1.02
N LYS A 108 22.80 -23.70 -0.04
CA LYS A 108 24.06 -24.15 -0.68
C LYS A 108 25.27 -23.36 -0.21
N ALA A 109 25.09 -22.23 0.47
CA ALA A 109 26.18 -21.40 0.97
C ALA A 109 27.20 -22.15 1.86
N PRO A 110 26.81 -23.15 2.69
CA PRO A 110 27.80 -23.96 3.41
C PRO A 110 28.62 -24.92 2.53
N LEU A 111 28.22 -25.15 1.27
CA LEU A 111 28.75 -26.19 0.39
C LEU A 111 29.39 -25.66 -0.90
N LEU A 112 28.96 -24.47 -1.36
CA LEU A 112 29.41 -23.86 -2.61
C LEU A 112 29.96 -22.48 -2.32
N SER A 113 31.02 -22.10 -3.06
CA SER A 113 31.61 -20.77 -2.91
C SER A 113 30.59 -19.67 -3.27
N PRO A 114 30.68 -18.49 -2.66
CA PRO A 114 29.83 -17.34 -2.98
C PRO A 114 29.87 -16.98 -4.47
N ASP A 115 31.02 -17.12 -5.13
CA ASP A 115 31.17 -16.90 -6.57
C ASP A 115 30.36 -17.89 -7.40
N ALA A 116 30.43 -19.19 -7.05
CA ALA A 116 29.67 -20.23 -7.74
C ALA A 116 28.17 -20.01 -7.58
N ILE A 117 27.71 -19.65 -6.38
CA ILE A 117 26.30 -19.35 -6.10
C ILE A 117 25.84 -18.11 -6.88
N CYS A 118 26.60 -17.01 -6.82
CA CYS A 118 26.27 -15.78 -7.54
C CYS A 118 26.26 -15.98 -9.06
N ALA A 119 27.20 -16.76 -9.59
CA ALA A 119 27.25 -17.08 -11.01
C ALA A 119 26.03 -17.90 -11.46
N ALA A 120 25.67 -18.94 -10.70
CA ALA A 120 24.52 -19.80 -10.98
C ALA A 120 23.19 -19.03 -10.92
N THR A 121 22.99 -18.20 -9.89
CA THR A 121 21.74 -17.43 -9.74
C THR A 121 21.66 -16.31 -10.77
N ARG A 122 22.77 -15.63 -11.08
CA ARG A 122 22.82 -14.61 -12.13
C ARG A 122 22.55 -15.20 -13.50
N ALA A 123 23.10 -16.36 -13.83
CA ALA A 123 22.81 -17.07 -15.08
C ALA A 123 21.32 -17.42 -15.21
N ALA A 124 20.66 -17.69 -14.09
CA ALA A 124 19.22 -17.91 -14.00
C ALA A 124 18.39 -16.60 -13.97
N GLY A 125 19.00 -15.42 -14.04
CA GLY A 125 18.29 -14.14 -14.01
C GLY A 125 17.87 -13.67 -12.61
N PHE A 126 18.54 -14.15 -11.56
CA PHE A 126 18.39 -13.67 -10.18
C PHE A 126 19.70 -13.03 -9.71
N ASP A 127 19.72 -11.70 -9.60
CA ASP A 127 20.90 -11.01 -9.09
C ASP A 127 20.92 -11.04 -7.56
N LEU A 128 21.75 -11.92 -7.02
CA LEU A 128 21.98 -12.05 -5.58
C LEU A 128 23.33 -11.43 -5.16
N ALA A 129 23.91 -10.53 -5.96
CA ALA A 129 25.18 -9.87 -5.62
C ALA A 129 25.13 -9.18 -4.24
N ALA A 130 23.98 -8.59 -3.88
CA ALA A 130 23.76 -7.99 -2.56
C ALA A 130 23.84 -8.99 -1.39
N MET A 131 23.64 -10.29 -1.67
CA MET A 131 23.75 -11.36 -0.67
C MET A 131 25.17 -11.87 -0.46
N ARG A 132 26.14 -11.44 -1.29
CA ARG A 132 27.52 -11.93 -1.24
C ARG A 132 28.12 -11.95 0.16
N PRO A 133 28.05 -10.90 0.99
CA PRO A 133 28.61 -10.93 2.34
C PRO A 133 28.00 -12.03 3.22
N ARG A 134 26.70 -12.32 3.04
CA ARG A 134 26.00 -13.38 3.77
C ARG A 134 26.37 -14.78 3.26
N LEU A 135 26.54 -14.93 1.95
CA LEU A 135 27.03 -16.17 1.35
C LEU A 135 28.47 -16.45 1.79
N GLU A 136 29.34 -15.43 1.82
CA GLU A 136 30.71 -15.51 2.34
C GLU A 136 30.72 -15.89 3.82
N ALA A 137 29.89 -15.26 4.64
CA ALA A 137 29.74 -15.59 6.05
C ALA A 137 29.25 -17.04 6.26
N ALA A 138 28.23 -17.48 5.51
CA ALA A 138 27.73 -18.85 5.60
C ALA A 138 28.74 -19.90 5.06
N PHE A 139 29.51 -19.55 4.03
CA PHE A 139 30.59 -20.38 3.49
C PHE A 139 31.78 -20.48 4.46
N ALA A 140 32.06 -19.40 5.19
CA ALA A 140 33.08 -19.34 6.24
C ALA A 140 32.62 -19.91 7.61
N GLY A 141 31.36 -20.33 7.74
CA GLY A 141 30.79 -20.86 8.98
C GLY A 141 30.35 -19.83 10.03
N ASP A 142 30.31 -18.54 9.69
CA ASP A 142 30.05 -17.40 10.59
C ASP A 142 28.79 -16.61 10.14
N ALA A 143 27.73 -17.32 9.74
CA ALA A 143 26.53 -16.79 9.07
C ALA A 143 25.75 -15.68 9.81
N ASP A 144 26.06 -15.42 11.08
CA ASP A 144 25.46 -14.34 11.88
C ASP A 144 26.11 -12.95 11.66
N ARG A 145 27.16 -12.85 10.82
CA ARG A 145 27.92 -11.60 10.54
C ARG A 145 27.91 -11.15 9.06
N ALA A 146 26.75 -11.11 8.40
CA ALA A 146 26.68 -10.36 7.14
C ALA A 146 27.01 -8.87 7.40
N ALA A 147 27.86 -8.26 6.57
CA ALA A 147 28.27 -6.86 6.72
C ALA A 147 27.03 -5.94 6.81
N VAL A 148 26.94 -5.18 7.89
CA VAL A 148 25.85 -4.23 8.12
C VAL A 148 26.17 -2.94 7.36
N ILE A 149 25.33 -2.58 6.38
CA ILE A 149 25.48 -1.29 5.69
C ILE A 149 24.87 -0.21 6.57
N ARG A 150 25.62 0.84 6.87
CA ARG A 150 25.16 1.93 7.75
C ARG A 150 24.85 3.19 6.95
N HIS A 151 23.74 3.84 7.28
CA HIS A 151 23.39 5.16 6.76
C HIS A 151 23.05 6.16 7.88
N ASP A 152 23.20 7.46 7.62
CA ASP A 152 22.72 8.50 8.53
C ASP A 152 21.19 8.40 8.70
N VAL A 153 20.45 8.36 7.58
CA VAL A 153 18.99 8.21 7.58
C VAL A 153 18.56 7.06 6.68
N VAL A 154 17.77 6.13 7.23
CA VAL A 154 17.09 5.09 6.46
C VAL A 154 15.61 5.41 6.36
N VAL A 155 15.06 5.35 5.15
CA VAL A 155 13.64 5.56 4.87
C VAL A 155 13.03 4.26 4.34
N VAL A 156 11.98 3.77 4.98
CA VAL A 156 11.25 2.55 4.57
C VAL A 156 9.96 2.95 3.87
N GLY A 157 9.85 2.61 2.58
CA GLY A 157 8.67 2.86 1.74
C GLY A 157 8.86 4.05 0.79
N GLY A 158 8.94 3.77 -0.51
CA GLY A 158 9.09 4.73 -1.62
C GLY A 158 7.76 5.33 -2.11
N GLY A 159 6.77 5.37 -1.22
CA GLY A 159 5.47 5.99 -1.46
C GLY A 159 5.49 7.51 -1.34
N ALA A 160 4.30 8.12 -1.24
CA ALA A 160 4.16 9.57 -1.10
C ALA A 160 4.94 10.11 0.12
N GLY A 161 4.91 9.38 1.24
CA GLY A 161 5.58 9.77 2.49
C GLY A 161 7.08 9.75 2.39
N GLY A 162 7.66 8.60 2.05
CA GLY A 162 9.12 8.45 1.95
C GLY A 162 9.75 9.44 0.98
N LEU A 163 9.22 9.58 -0.24
CA LEU A 163 9.77 10.53 -1.21
C LEU A 163 9.61 12.00 -0.77
N ALA A 164 8.52 12.35 -0.08
CA ALA A 164 8.31 13.71 0.40
C ALA A 164 9.27 14.09 1.53
N VAL A 165 9.49 13.18 2.49
CA VAL A 165 10.41 13.44 3.61
C VAL A 165 11.86 13.45 3.14
N ILE A 166 12.23 12.59 2.19
CA ILE A 166 13.56 12.63 1.54
C ILE A 166 13.79 13.99 0.88
N GLY A 167 12.85 14.46 0.06
CA GLY A 167 12.95 15.78 -0.56
C GLY A 167 13.03 16.93 0.46
N SER A 168 12.32 16.79 1.58
CA SER A 168 12.33 17.75 2.69
C SER A 168 13.66 17.77 3.47
N LEU A 169 14.27 16.60 3.68
CA LEU A 169 15.58 16.41 4.30
C LEU A 169 16.69 17.00 3.43
N LEU A 170 16.77 16.61 2.16
CA LEU A 170 17.82 17.05 1.23
C LEU A 170 17.77 18.55 0.95
N LYS A 171 16.58 19.15 0.95
CA LYS A 171 16.44 20.61 0.90
C LYS A 171 17.13 21.31 2.09
N ARG A 172 17.07 20.72 3.28
CA ARG A 172 17.59 21.32 4.53
C ARG A 172 19.04 20.97 4.80
N LYS A 173 19.47 19.77 4.39
CA LYS A 173 20.84 19.29 4.50
C LYS A 173 21.21 18.59 3.17
N PRO A 174 21.66 19.36 2.16
CA PRO A 174 22.25 18.78 0.95
C PRO A 174 23.43 17.87 1.29
N GLY A 175 23.61 16.77 0.55
CA GLY A 175 24.65 15.77 0.83
C GLY A 175 24.43 14.94 2.10
N LEU A 176 23.23 14.96 2.70
CA LEU A 176 22.87 14.01 3.75
C LEU A 176 22.86 12.59 3.17
N ASP A 177 23.50 11.65 3.86
CA ASP A 177 23.48 10.24 3.52
C ASP A 177 22.09 9.63 3.82
N VAL A 178 21.37 9.26 2.76
CA VAL A 178 20.00 8.73 2.85
C VAL A 178 19.88 7.46 2.02
N ALA A 179 19.41 6.39 2.64
CA ALA A 179 18.97 5.19 1.96
C ALA A 179 17.44 5.07 1.93
N LEU A 180 16.88 4.70 0.78
CA LEU A 180 15.47 4.38 0.60
C LEU A 180 15.31 2.89 0.33
N ILE A 181 14.54 2.19 1.17
CA ILE A 181 14.18 0.78 0.98
C ILE A 181 12.77 0.71 0.38
N GLU A 182 12.66 0.20 -0.85
CA GLU A 182 11.38 0.01 -1.54
C GLU A 182 11.43 -1.19 -2.52
N PRO A 183 10.52 -2.17 -2.40
CA PRO A 183 10.50 -3.33 -3.29
C PRO A 183 9.83 -3.09 -4.65
N ARG A 184 9.01 -2.04 -4.82
CA ARG A 184 8.28 -1.77 -6.08
C ARG A 184 9.13 -0.98 -7.06
N GLU A 185 8.94 -1.26 -8.35
CA GLU A 185 9.58 -0.50 -9.43
C GLU A 185 8.79 0.72 -9.87
N GLU A 186 7.51 0.80 -9.50
CA GLU A 186 6.57 1.81 -9.95
C GLU A 186 6.03 2.61 -8.77
N HIS A 187 5.91 3.92 -8.97
CA HIS A 187 5.28 4.85 -8.04
C HIS A 187 3.97 5.37 -8.63
N PHE A 188 2.94 5.48 -7.77
CA PHE A 188 1.59 5.89 -8.17
C PHE A 188 1.10 7.17 -7.47
N TYR A 189 0.58 8.11 -8.25
CA TYR A 189 -0.26 9.21 -7.76
C TYR A 189 -1.70 8.73 -7.57
N GLN A 190 -1.93 8.01 -6.47
CA GLN A 190 -3.21 7.37 -6.15
C GLN A 190 -4.41 8.34 -6.05
N PRO A 191 -4.28 9.60 -5.59
CA PRO A 191 -5.40 10.55 -5.60
C PRO A 191 -5.99 10.81 -7.00
N GLY A 192 -5.22 10.53 -8.06
CA GLY A 192 -5.66 10.61 -9.44
C GLY A 192 -6.59 9.46 -9.87
N TRP A 193 -6.64 8.34 -9.15
CA TRP A 193 -7.44 7.17 -9.55
C TRP A 193 -8.95 7.43 -9.49
N THR A 194 -9.42 8.31 -8.61
CA THR A 194 -10.80 8.83 -8.65
C THR A 194 -11.12 9.51 -9.99
N LEU A 195 -10.17 10.26 -10.56
CA LEU A 195 -10.34 10.95 -11.85
C LEU A 195 -10.17 10.01 -13.04
N VAL A 196 -9.38 8.92 -12.88
CA VAL A 196 -9.32 7.83 -13.86
C VAL A 196 -10.67 7.10 -13.92
N GLY A 197 -11.26 6.76 -12.76
CA GLY A 197 -12.59 6.14 -12.67
C GLY A 197 -13.75 6.99 -13.17
N ALA A 198 -13.51 8.26 -13.46
CA ALA A 198 -14.48 9.19 -14.05
C ALA A 198 -14.11 9.62 -15.50
N GLY A 199 -13.11 8.97 -16.11
CA GLY A 199 -12.68 9.27 -17.48
C GLY A 199 -12.07 10.64 -17.68
N VAL A 200 -11.55 11.27 -16.62
CA VAL A 200 -10.88 12.57 -16.67
C VAL A 200 -9.38 12.39 -16.89
N PHE A 201 -8.76 11.44 -16.18
CA PHE A 201 -7.34 11.12 -16.34
C PHE A 201 -7.14 9.80 -17.07
N LYS A 202 -6.03 9.71 -17.81
CA LYS A 202 -5.51 8.43 -18.30
C LYS A 202 -4.74 7.72 -17.17
N PRO A 203 -4.83 6.40 -17.01
CA PRO A 203 -4.11 5.66 -15.97
C PRO A 203 -2.60 5.93 -15.98
N ALA A 204 -1.99 5.99 -17.17
CA ALA A 204 -0.56 6.25 -17.34
C ALA A 204 -0.10 7.59 -16.74
N ALA A 205 -0.95 8.62 -16.69
CA ALA A 205 -0.61 9.91 -16.09
C ALA A 205 -0.44 9.84 -14.55
N THR A 206 -0.90 8.75 -13.94
CA THR A 206 -0.82 8.52 -12.48
C THR A 206 0.33 7.60 -12.09
N ARG A 207 1.20 7.20 -13.02
CA ARG A 207 2.27 6.23 -12.80
C ARG A 207 3.60 6.76 -13.32
N ARG A 208 4.68 6.54 -12.54
CA ARG A 208 6.06 6.78 -12.96
C ARG A 208 6.93 5.61 -12.52
N ARG A 209 8.09 5.38 -13.16
CA ARG A 209 9.08 4.49 -12.57
C ARG A 209 9.58 5.14 -11.28
N LEU A 210 9.78 4.35 -10.24
CA LEU A 210 10.26 4.84 -8.95
C LEU A 210 11.61 5.54 -9.11
N MET A 211 12.53 4.96 -9.90
CA MET A 211 13.85 5.54 -10.15
C MET A 211 13.80 6.93 -10.81
N ASP A 212 12.72 7.29 -11.52
CA ASP A 212 12.58 8.61 -12.16
C ASP A 212 12.12 9.70 -11.16
N VAL A 213 11.77 9.32 -9.94
CA VAL A 213 11.25 10.23 -8.90
C VAL A 213 12.06 10.20 -7.59
N VAL A 214 12.94 9.22 -7.43
CA VAL A 214 13.94 9.20 -6.35
C VAL A 214 15.05 10.20 -6.71
N PRO A 215 15.48 11.08 -5.79
CA PRO A 215 16.63 11.95 -6.03
C PRO A 215 17.92 11.15 -6.28
N ASP A 216 18.75 11.58 -7.23
CA ASP A 216 19.95 10.85 -7.66
C ASP A 216 20.96 10.59 -6.54
N GLU A 217 21.01 11.46 -5.53
CA GLU A 217 21.90 11.36 -4.37
C GLU A 217 21.47 10.29 -3.34
N VAL A 218 20.27 9.72 -3.48
CA VAL A 218 19.70 8.75 -2.52
C VAL A 218 20.04 7.33 -2.93
N GLN A 219 20.55 6.54 -1.99
CA GLN A 219 20.77 5.12 -2.24
C GLN A 219 19.44 4.36 -2.23
N LEU A 220 18.97 3.96 -3.41
CA LEU A 220 17.80 3.09 -3.54
C LEU A 220 18.19 1.62 -3.29
N ILE A 221 17.73 1.08 -2.18
CA ILE A 221 17.84 -0.35 -1.85
C ILE A 221 16.55 -1.03 -2.31
N ARG A 222 16.66 -1.81 -3.39
CA ARG A 222 15.55 -2.59 -3.94
C ARG A 222 15.31 -3.85 -3.12
N GLY A 223 14.55 -3.70 -2.04
CA GLY A 223 14.24 -4.80 -1.14
C GLY A 223 12.97 -4.52 -0.36
N ALA A 224 12.34 -5.58 0.14
CA ALA A 224 11.25 -5.47 1.09
C ALA A 224 11.82 -5.57 2.51
N VAL A 225 11.35 -4.68 3.40
CA VAL A 225 11.64 -4.80 4.82
C VAL A 225 10.89 -5.98 5.38
N ALA A 226 11.62 -6.71 6.20
CA ALA A 226 11.22 -7.96 6.81
C ALA A 226 11.00 -7.72 8.31
N ALA A 227 12.00 -7.19 9.00
CA ALA A 227 11.92 -6.94 10.43
C ALA A 227 12.61 -5.62 10.81
N PHE A 228 12.24 -5.13 11.99
CA PHE A 228 12.87 -3.97 12.63
C PHE A 228 13.55 -4.45 13.92
N ARG A 229 14.79 -4.02 14.12
CA ARG A 229 15.59 -4.27 15.33
C ARG A 229 15.93 -2.93 15.97
N PRO A 230 14.94 -2.29 16.63
CA PRO A 230 15.10 -0.94 17.15
C PRO A 230 16.19 -0.83 18.24
N GLU A 231 16.45 -1.91 18.97
CA GLU A 231 17.52 -1.97 19.99
C GLU A 231 18.93 -1.98 19.38
N ASP A 232 19.05 -2.43 18.12
CA ASP A 232 20.32 -2.53 17.40
C ASP A 232 20.48 -1.39 16.37
N ASP A 233 19.50 -0.49 16.27
CA ASP A 233 19.39 0.52 15.21
C ASP A 233 19.44 -0.08 13.78
N GLU A 234 18.79 -1.23 13.56
CA GLU A 234 18.85 -1.98 12.30
C GLU A 234 17.46 -2.26 11.68
N VAL A 235 17.44 -2.29 10.35
CA VAL A 235 16.36 -2.85 9.54
C VAL A 235 16.87 -4.12 8.86
N VAL A 236 16.04 -5.18 8.86
CA VAL A 236 16.35 -6.46 8.19
C VAL A 236 15.48 -6.57 6.94
N LEU A 237 16.09 -6.86 5.80
CA LEU A 237 15.41 -7.09 4.51
C LEU A 237 15.03 -8.56 4.32
N GLU A 238 14.16 -8.85 3.36
CA GLU A 238 13.68 -10.22 3.08
C GLU A 238 14.80 -11.17 2.65
N ASP A 239 15.86 -10.64 2.03
CA ASP A 239 17.09 -11.39 1.70
C ASP A 239 18.04 -11.55 2.90
N GLY A 240 17.67 -10.97 4.05
CA GLY A 240 18.40 -10.92 5.31
C GLY A 240 19.54 -9.92 5.37
N GLN A 241 19.71 -9.07 4.35
CA GLN A 241 20.59 -7.90 4.45
C GLN A 241 20.16 -7.04 5.64
N ARG A 242 21.15 -6.54 6.39
CA ARG A 242 20.93 -5.63 7.51
C ARG A 242 21.40 -4.24 7.14
N VAL A 243 20.53 -3.26 7.41
CA VAL A 243 20.80 -1.85 7.17
C VAL A 243 20.69 -1.11 8.50
N ALA A 244 21.82 -0.65 9.02
CA ALA A 244 21.89 0.16 10.23
C ALA A 244 21.59 1.64 9.93
N TYR A 245 21.05 2.34 10.92
CA TYR A 245 20.71 3.75 10.80
C TYR A 245 21.20 4.57 12.00
N THR A 246 21.33 5.89 11.81
CA THR A 246 21.35 6.85 12.92
C THR A 246 19.93 7.37 13.21
N ALA A 247 19.10 7.51 12.17
CA ALA A 247 17.67 7.77 12.26
C ALA A 247 16.88 6.92 11.25
N LEU A 248 15.71 6.40 11.67
CA LEU A 248 14.83 5.61 10.81
C LEU A 248 13.50 6.35 10.59
N ILE A 249 13.05 6.42 9.35
CA ILE A 249 11.74 6.94 8.98
C ILE A 249 10.94 5.83 8.30
N VAL A 250 9.78 5.49 8.85
CA VAL A 250 8.93 4.38 8.39
C VAL A 250 7.65 4.94 7.78
N ALA A 251 7.52 4.83 6.45
CA ALA A 251 6.40 5.38 5.66
C ALA A 251 5.80 4.31 4.70
N PRO A 252 5.31 3.18 5.23
CA PRO A 252 5.02 1.99 4.43
C PRO A 252 3.66 2.06 3.72
N GLY A 253 2.88 3.12 3.95
CA GLY A 253 1.49 3.20 3.54
C GLY A 253 0.60 2.28 4.38
N LEU A 254 -0.46 1.75 3.77
CA LEU A 254 -1.38 0.78 4.36
C LEU A 254 -1.64 -0.40 3.42
N LYS A 255 -2.24 -1.47 3.96
CA LYS A 255 -2.68 -2.64 3.20
C LYS A 255 -4.16 -2.52 2.83
N LEU A 256 -4.49 -2.78 1.57
CA LEU A 256 -5.88 -3.01 1.14
C LEU A 256 -6.20 -4.48 1.39
N ASP A 257 -7.13 -4.76 2.29
CA ASP A 257 -7.48 -6.11 2.69
C ASP A 257 -8.64 -6.65 1.82
N TRP A 258 -8.29 -7.00 0.58
CA TRP A 258 -9.25 -7.57 -0.37
C TRP A 258 -9.85 -8.90 0.12
N GLY A 259 -9.10 -9.65 0.93
CA GLY A 259 -9.51 -10.96 1.48
C GLY A 259 -10.49 -10.84 2.65
N ALA A 260 -10.60 -9.68 3.29
CA ALA A 260 -11.55 -9.44 4.37
C ALA A 260 -13.02 -9.53 3.93
N VAL A 261 -13.30 -9.42 2.63
CA VAL A 261 -14.63 -9.63 2.05
C VAL A 261 -14.57 -10.87 1.15
N PRO A 262 -15.00 -12.05 1.64
CA PRO A 262 -15.10 -13.26 0.84
C PRO A 262 -15.71 -13.04 -0.55
N GLY A 263 -15.02 -13.53 -1.58
CA GLY A 263 -15.42 -13.41 -2.99
C GLY A 263 -14.95 -12.13 -3.70
N LEU A 264 -14.49 -11.10 -2.97
CA LEU A 264 -14.12 -9.81 -3.54
C LEU A 264 -12.87 -9.90 -4.41
N ALA A 265 -11.80 -10.53 -3.91
CA ALA A 265 -10.54 -10.64 -4.62
C ALA A 265 -10.70 -11.43 -5.94
N GLU A 266 -11.54 -12.46 -5.93
CA GLU A 266 -11.79 -13.34 -7.06
C GLU A 266 -12.59 -12.67 -8.17
N THR A 267 -13.44 -11.69 -7.83
CA THR A 267 -14.34 -11.02 -8.78
C THR A 267 -13.93 -9.59 -9.15
N LEU A 268 -12.94 -9.00 -8.48
CA LEU A 268 -12.52 -7.63 -8.74
C LEU A 268 -12.07 -7.44 -10.20
N GLY A 269 -12.62 -6.43 -10.88
CA GLY A 269 -12.33 -6.16 -12.29
C GLY A 269 -13.20 -6.95 -13.28
N LYS A 270 -14.20 -7.69 -12.80
CA LYS A 270 -15.19 -8.42 -13.61
C LYS A 270 -16.54 -8.47 -12.89
N ASN A 271 -17.56 -9.01 -13.57
CA ASN A 271 -18.91 -9.20 -13.02
C ASN A 271 -19.58 -7.92 -12.46
N GLY A 272 -19.19 -6.73 -12.94
CA GLY A 272 -19.71 -5.46 -12.41
C GLY A 272 -19.07 -5.02 -11.09
N VAL A 273 -18.04 -5.72 -10.59
CA VAL A 273 -17.34 -5.41 -9.35
C VAL A 273 -16.06 -4.64 -9.61
N THR A 274 -15.94 -3.44 -9.06
CA THR A 274 -14.82 -2.54 -9.32
C THR A 274 -14.31 -1.83 -8.06
N SER A 275 -13.13 -1.22 -8.14
CA SER A 275 -12.60 -0.35 -7.09
C SER A 275 -11.58 0.64 -7.63
N ASN A 276 -11.76 1.92 -7.31
CA ASN A 276 -10.77 2.96 -7.59
C ASN A 276 -9.55 2.91 -6.66
N TYR A 277 -9.52 1.96 -5.71
CA TYR A 277 -8.38 1.75 -4.81
C TYR A 277 -7.27 0.90 -5.44
N SER A 278 -7.48 0.32 -6.62
CA SER A 278 -6.46 -0.37 -7.40
C SER A 278 -6.21 0.32 -8.75
N TYR A 279 -4.97 0.25 -9.22
CA TYR A 279 -4.56 0.85 -10.51
C TYR A 279 -5.35 0.27 -11.70
N ARG A 280 -5.65 -1.03 -11.65
CA ARG A 280 -6.41 -1.75 -12.68
C ARG A 280 -7.92 -1.54 -12.55
N GLY A 281 -8.42 -1.40 -11.32
CA GLY A 281 -9.85 -1.22 -11.07
C GLY A 281 -10.37 0.15 -11.48
N ALA A 282 -9.59 1.22 -11.32
CA ALA A 282 -10.04 2.56 -11.71
C ALA A 282 -10.48 2.70 -13.18
N PRO A 283 -9.71 2.24 -14.20
CA PRO A 283 -10.18 2.23 -15.59
C PRO A 283 -11.45 1.38 -15.78
N TYR A 284 -11.55 0.22 -15.12
CA TYR A 284 -12.72 -0.64 -15.19
C TYR A 284 -13.98 0.01 -14.58
N THR A 285 -13.84 0.77 -13.49
CA THR A 285 -14.92 1.62 -12.97
C THR A 285 -15.49 2.52 -14.06
N TRP A 286 -14.62 3.16 -14.83
CA TRP A 286 -15.06 4.05 -15.90
C TRP A 286 -15.76 3.30 -17.05
N GLU A 287 -15.31 2.09 -17.37
CA GLU A 287 -15.98 1.22 -18.34
C GLU A 287 -17.41 0.87 -17.90
N LEU A 288 -17.57 0.44 -16.65
CA LEU A 288 -18.88 0.12 -16.07
C LEU A 288 -19.81 1.35 -16.04
N VAL A 289 -19.31 2.50 -15.61
CA VAL A 289 -20.08 3.76 -15.55
C VAL A 289 -20.60 4.17 -16.93
N LYS A 290 -19.78 4.06 -17.99
CA LYS A 290 -20.23 4.33 -19.37
C LYS A 290 -21.23 3.30 -19.87
N GLY A 291 -21.03 2.04 -19.49
CA GLY A 291 -21.79 0.88 -19.93
C GLY A 291 -23.20 0.86 -19.37
N LEU A 292 -23.35 1.13 -18.07
CA LEU A 292 -24.62 1.04 -17.36
C LEU A 292 -25.66 2.01 -17.94
N LYS A 293 -26.81 1.45 -18.36
CA LYS A 293 -27.94 2.20 -18.94
C LYS A 293 -29.11 2.32 -17.98
N SER A 294 -29.35 1.25 -17.24
CA SER A 294 -30.36 1.12 -16.20
C SER A 294 -29.92 0.06 -15.19
N GLY A 295 -30.54 0.02 -14.01
CA GLY A 295 -30.29 -1.01 -13.00
C GLY A 295 -29.68 -0.44 -11.71
N LYS A 296 -29.07 -1.29 -10.89
CA LYS A 296 -28.64 -0.92 -9.54
C LYS A 296 -27.12 -0.70 -9.45
N ALA A 297 -26.72 0.46 -8.93
CA ALA A 297 -25.33 0.82 -8.67
C ALA A 297 -25.06 1.02 -7.18
N ILE A 298 -24.25 0.14 -6.58
CA ILE A 298 -23.89 0.19 -5.16
C ILE A 298 -22.48 0.76 -4.99
N PHE A 299 -22.31 1.66 -4.03
CA PHE A 299 -21.00 2.19 -3.62
C PHE A 299 -20.80 1.90 -2.14
N THR A 300 -19.66 1.31 -1.76
CA THR A 300 -19.43 0.88 -0.38
C THR A 300 -18.33 1.66 0.34
N GLN A 301 -18.50 1.83 1.65
CA GLN A 301 -17.48 2.34 2.56
C GLN A 301 -17.40 1.42 3.80
N PRO A 302 -16.24 0.81 4.07
CA PRO A 302 -16.04 -0.08 5.21
C PRO A 302 -15.79 0.73 6.50
N PRO A 303 -15.63 0.07 7.66
CA PRO A 303 -15.20 0.73 8.88
C PRO A 303 -13.88 1.48 8.71
N MET A 304 -13.74 2.58 9.46
CA MET A 304 -12.48 3.33 9.55
C MET A 304 -11.42 2.51 10.29
N PRO A 305 -10.12 2.71 9.99
CA PRO A 305 -9.57 3.72 9.11
C PRO A 305 -9.45 3.29 7.64
N ILE A 306 -9.61 4.24 6.71
CA ILE A 306 -9.31 4.08 5.28
C ILE A 306 -8.51 5.29 4.75
N LYS A 307 -7.66 5.08 3.74
CA LYS A 307 -7.06 6.19 3.01
C LYS A 307 -8.11 6.93 2.21
N CYS A 308 -8.05 8.26 2.29
CA CYS A 308 -8.96 9.18 1.63
C CYS A 308 -10.44 8.80 1.86
N ALA A 309 -10.95 8.99 3.07
CA ALA A 309 -12.33 8.61 3.45
C ALA A 309 -13.44 9.16 2.53
N GLY A 310 -13.20 10.26 1.81
CA GLY A 310 -14.15 10.76 0.82
C GLY A 310 -14.11 10.07 -0.54
N ALA A 311 -13.11 9.24 -0.85
CA ALA A 311 -12.95 8.61 -2.17
C ALA A 311 -14.11 7.68 -2.59
N PRO A 312 -14.75 6.90 -1.69
CA PRO A 312 -15.94 6.12 -2.05
C PRO A 312 -17.08 7.01 -2.56
N GLN A 313 -17.34 8.11 -1.85
CA GLN A 313 -18.34 9.10 -2.24
C GLN A 313 -17.98 9.81 -3.55
N LYS A 314 -16.69 10.12 -3.77
CA LYS A 314 -16.24 10.73 -5.03
C LYS A 314 -16.51 9.84 -6.24
N ALA A 315 -16.31 8.53 -6.11
CA ALA A 315 -16.63 7.58 -7.17
C ALA A 315 -18.14 7.59 -7.48
N MET A 316 -18.96 7.58 -6.44
CA MET A 316 -20.41 7.69 -6.54
C MET A 316 -20.86 8.98 -7.24
N TYR A 317 -20.44 10.14 -6.74
CA TYR A 317 -20.87 11.44 -7.28
C TYR A 317 -20.45 11.63 -8.74
N LEU A 318 -19.24 11.20 -9.12
CA LEU A 318 -18.77 11.30 -10.50
C LEU A 318 -19.50 10.33 -11.44
N SER A 319 -19.87 9.15 -10.95
CA SER A 319 -20.70 8.20 -11.70
C SER A 319 -22.10 8.77 -11.92
N ALA A 320 -22.73 9.30 -10.86
CA ALA A 320 -24.03 9.94 -10.91
C ALA A 320 -24.04 11.18 -11.83
N ASP A 321 -22.98 12.01 -11.81
CA ASP A 321 -22.85 13.13 -12.74
C ASP A 321 -22.79 12.67 -14.20
N HIS A 322 -22.09 11.57 -14.49
CA HIS A 322 -22.06 11.00 -15.84
C HIS A 322 -23.44 10.51 -16.28
N TRP A 323 -24.16 9.78 -15.43
CA TRP A 323 -25.51 9.30 -15.72
C TRP A 323 -26.51 10.44 -15.88
N ARG A 324 -26.39 11.51 -15.09
CA ARG A 324 -27.18 12.74 -15.25
C ARG A 324 -26.94 13.37 -16.61
N ARG A 325 -25.67 13.59 -16.97
CA ARG A 325 -25.29 14.23 -18.24
C ARG A 325 -25.64 13.39 -19.47
N SER A 326 -25.74 12.08 -19.32
CA SER A 326 -26.15 11.16 -20.38
C SER A 326 -27.65 10.84 -20.40
N GLY A 327 -28.46 11.50 -19.56
CA GLY A 327 -29.91 11.31 -19.51
C GLY A 327 -30.38 9.99 -18.91
N ARG A 328 -29.50 9.27 -18.19
CA ARG A 328 -29.75 7.91 -17.66
C ARG A 328 -29.97 7.86 -16.16
N LEU A 329 -29.74 8.96 -15.43
CA LEU A 329 -29.80 8.99 -13.97
C LEU A 329 -31.12 8.40 -13.42
N LYS A 330 -32.26 8.73 -14.04
CA LYS A 330 -33.58 8.24 -13.61
C LYS A 330 -33.80 6.74 -13.79
N SER A 331 -32.94 6.06 -14.53
CA SER A 331 -33.03 4.63 -14.80
C SER A 331 -32.06 3.81 -13.94
N ILE A 332 -31.26 4.47 -13.11
CA ILE A 332 -30.21 3.85 -12.30
C ILE A 332 -30.48 4.15 -10.83
N ASP A 333 -30.71 3.09 -10.06
CA ASP A 333 -30.88 3.18 -8.61
C ASP A 333 -29.50 3.23 -7.96
N ILE A 334 -29.18 4.32 -7.27
CA ILE A 334 -27.86 4.55 -6.68
C ILE A 334 -27.94 4.42 -5.17
N GLU A 335 -27.15 3.51 -4.61
CA GLU A 335 -27.11 3.28 -3.16
C GLU A 335 -25.68 3.41 -2.61
N PHE A 336 -25.53 4.17 -1.52
CA PHE A 336 -24.29 4.29 -0.76
C PHE A 336 -24.38 3.54 0.56
N CYS A 337 -23.78 2.36 0.62
CA CYS A 337 -23.71 1.54 1.82
C CYS A 337 -22.46 1.90 2.63
N ASN A 338 -22.65 2.48 3.81
CA ASN A 338 -21.59 2.95 4.68
C ASN A 338 -21.68 2.24 6.03
N ALA A 339 -20.60 1.58 6.44
CA ALA A 339 -20.52 0.93 7.73
C ALA A 339 -20.60 1.93 8.92
N GLY A 340 -20.24 3.19 8.69
CA GLY A 340 -20.35 4.26 9.69
C GLY A 340 -21.75 4.89 9.76
N GLY A 341 -21.96 5.71 10.78
CA GLY A 341 -23.25 6.38 11.03
C GLY A 341 -23.43 7.77 10.40
N VAL A 342 -22.42 8.29 9.68
CA VAL A 342 -22.45 9.65 9.12
C VAL A 342 -21.87 9.71 7.71
N LEU A 343 -22.33 10.67 6.91
CA LEU A 343 -21.86 10.88 5.53
C LEU A 343 -20.39 11.35 5.48
N PHE A 344 -20.01 12.29 6.35
CA PHE A 344 -18.65 12.81 6.42
C PHE A 344 -18.29 13.16 7.87
N GLY A 345 -17.04 12.92 8.26
CA GLY A 345 -16.60 13.06 9.67
C GLY A 345 -16.47 14.49 10.18
N VAL A 346 -16.59 15.49 9.30
CA VAL A 346 -16.57 16.92 9.67
C VAL A 346 -17.92 17.54 9.25
N PRO A 347 -18.82 17.84 10.21
CA PRO A 347 -20.20 18.23 9.95
C PRO A 347 -20.37 19.43 9.01
N ASP A 348 -19.46 20.40 9.04
CA ASP A 348 -19.53 21.62 8.21
C ASP A 348 -19.59 21.35 6.70
N TYR A 349 -19.06 20.22 6.23
CA TYR A 349 -19.09 19.84 4.82
C TYR A 349 -20.33 19.04 4.42
N VAL A 350 -21.08 18.50 5.40
CA VAL A 350 -22.24 17.62 5.16
C VAL A 350 -23.37 18.35 4.40
N PRO A 351 -23.76 19.60 4.75
CA PRO A 351 -24.81 20.30 3.98
C PRO A 351 -24.48 20.46 2.50
N GLY A 352 -23.22 20.73 2.16
CA GLY A 352 -22.77 20.83 0.76
C GLY A 352 -22.85 19.49 0.03
N LEU A 353 -22.56 18.38 0.71
CA LEU A 353 -22.63 17.03 0.17
C LEU A 353 -24.06 16.53 0.02
N MET A 354 -24.94 16.81 0.99
CA MET A 354 -26.36 16.41 0.97
C MET A 354 -27.10 17.00 -0.23
N LYS A 355 -26.79 18.24 -0.63
CA LYS A 355 -27.32 18.83 -1.88
C LYS A 355 -27.05 17.96 -3.11
N TYR A 356 -25.90 17.25 -3.16
CA TYR A 356 -25.60 16.33 -4.27
C TYR A 356 -26.24 14.95 -4.08
N VAL A 357 -26.37 14.47 -2.85
CA VAL A 357 -27.15 13.26 -2.54
C VAL A 357 -28.58 13.43 -3.07
N GLU A 358 -29.24 14.53 -2.72
CA GLU A 358 -30.59 14.87 -3.17
C GLU A 358 -30.64 15.09 -4.70
N LYS A 359 -29.70 15.86 -5.26
CA LYS A 359 -29.63 16.12 -6.71
C LYS A 359 -29.52 14.84 -7.55
N TYR A 360 -28.87 13.81 -7.02
CA TYR A 360 -28.65 12.55 -7.70
C TYR A 360 -29.65 11.46 -7.33
N GLY A 361 -30.53 11.69 -6.35
CA GLY A 361 -31.43 10.65 -5.84
C GLY A 361 -30.68 9.46 -5.26
N ILE A 362 -29.63 9.73 -4.46
CA ILE A 362 -28.80 8.69 -3.86
C ILE A 362 -29.43 8.22 -2.55
N ASP A 363 -29.64 6.91 -2.43
CA ASP A 363 -30.05 6.28 -1.19
C ASP A 363 -28.84 6.12 -0.26
N LEU A 364 -28.93 6.68 0.96
CA LEU A 364 -27.89 6.57 1.97
C LEU A 364 -28.23 5.48 2.99
N SER A 365 -27.39 4.44 3.04
CA SER A 365 -27.58 3.26 3.89
C SER A 365 -26.44 3.21 4.92
N PHE A 366 -26.66 3.83 6.09
CA PHE A 366 -25.70 3.87 7.20
C PHE A 366 -25.80 2.63 8.09
N GLY A 367 -24.70 2.28 8.77
CA GLY A 367 -24.61 1.07 9.58
C GLY A 367 -24.63 -0.22 8.75
N GLU A 368 -24.28 -0.11 7.46
CA GLU A 368 -24.30 -1.23 6.51
C GLU A 368 -22.89 -1.56 6.02
N ASN A 369 -22.34 -2.67 6.50
CA ASN A 369 -21.00 -3.11 6.19
C ASN A 369 -21.02 -4.24 5.15
N LEU A 370 -20.29 -4.10 4.04
CA LEU A 370 -20.14 -5.19 3.06
C LEU A 370 -19.30 -6.32 3.67
N VAL A 371 -19.84 -7.55 3.70
CA VAL A 371 -19.18 -8.72 4.31
C VAL A 371 -18.97 -9.89 3.37
N ALA A 372 -19.66 -9.96 2.22
CA ALA A 372 -19.37 -10.95 1.19
C ALA A 372 -19.87 -10.47 -0.18
N ILE A 373 -19.30 -11.03 -1.25
CA ILE A 373 -19.76 -10.76 -2.61
C ILE A 373 -19.72 -12.01 -3.48
N ASP A 374 -20.86 -12.34 -4.08
CA ASP A 374 -20.98 -13.33 -5.14
C ASP A 374 -21.03 -12.57 -6.48
N GLY A 375 -19.86 -12.48 -7.13
CA GLY A 375 -19.71 -11.82 -8.42
C GLY A 375 -20.58 -12.44 -9.52
N PRO A 376 -20.47 -13.75 -9.81
CA PRO A 376 -21.28 -14.42 -10.83
C PRO A 376 -22.80 -14.23 -10.65
N ALA A 377 -23.30 -14.30 -9.41
CA ALA A 377 -24.72 -14.06 -9.13
C ALA A 377 -25.08 -12.56 -9.01
N ARG A 378 -24.08 -11.68 -9.03
CA ARG A 378 -24.17 -10.22 -8.77
C ARG A 378 -24.93 -9.87 -7.49
N LYS A 379 -24.58 -10.58 -6.41
CA LYS A 379 -25.16 -10.40 -5.07
C LYS A 379 -24.10 -9.95 -4.08
N ALA A 380 -24.39 -8.91 -3.31
CA ALA A 380 -23.55 -8.40 -2.24
C ALA A 380 -24.26 -8.59 -0.90
N THR A 381 -23.58 -9.18 0.07
CA THR A 381 -24.12 -9.41 1.41
C THR A 381 -23.58 -8.36 2.37
N PHE A 382 -24.49 -7.68 3.07
CA PHE A 382 -24.19 -6.65 4.05
C PHE A 382 -24.59 -7.12 5.45
N GLU A 383 -23.76 -6.80 6.44
CA GLU A 383 -24.18 -6.79 7.84
C GLU A 383 -24.78 -5.42 8.15
N VAL A 384 -26.03 -5.42 8.56
CA VAL A 384 -26.82 -4.22 8.85
C VAL A 384 -27.12 -4.19 10.33
N THR A 385 -26.66 -3.15 11.01
CA THR A 385 -26.91 -2.96 12.44
C THR A 385 -28.01 -1.92 12.63
N LYS A 386 -29.17 -2.36 13.13
CA LYS A 386 -30.31 -1.50 13.50
C LYS A 386 -30.78 -1.85 14.90
N ASP A 387 -30.95 -0.85 15.77
CA ASP A 387 -31.43 -1.00 17.14
C ASP A 387 -30.68 -2.07 17.97
N GLY A 388 -29.37 -2.18 17.77
CA GLY A 388 -28.52 -3.16 18.46
C GLY A 388 -28.64 -4.60 17.96
N ARG A 389 -29.41 -4.87 16.90
CA ARG A 389 -29.47 -6.16 16.21
C ARG A 389 -28.71 -6.08 14.89
N THR A 390 -27.89 -7.10 14.63
CA THR A 390 -27.15 -7.25 13.38
C THR A 390 -27.80 -8.34 12.56
N GLU A 391 -28.22 -8.01 11.34
CA GLU A 391 -28.75 -8.98 10.38
C GLU A 391 -27.96 -8.95 9.06
N ARG A 392 -28.05 -10.03 8.29
CA ARG A 392 -27.44 -10.10 6.96
C ARG A 392 -28.47 -9.83 5.89
N VAL A 393 -28.23 -8.79 5.10
CA VAL A 393 -29.08 -8.37 3.98
C VAL A 393 -28.33 -8.62 2.67
N VAL A 394 -28.95 -9.32 1.74
CA VAL A 394 -28.40 -9.54 0.39
C VAL A 394 -29.01 -8.52 -0.56
N LYS A 395 -28.15 -7.85 -1.32
CA LYS A 395 -28.54 -6.85 -2.33
C LYS A 395 -28.02 -7.25 -3.70
N ASP A 396 -28.90 -7.23 -4.70
CA ASP A 396 -28.50 -7.36 -6.11
C ASP A 396 -27.81 -6.09 -6.60
N PHE A 397 -26.91 -6.23 -7.57
CA PHE A 397 -26.27 -5.09 -8.23
C PHE A 397 -26.03 -5.35 -9.72
N ASP A 398 -26.00 -4.27 -10.52
CA ASP A 398 -25.45 -4.28 -11.88
C ASP A 398 -24.02 -3.72 -11.90
N MET A 399 -23.74 -2.81 -10.98
CA MET A 399 -22.42 -2.27 -10.71
C MET A 399 -22.23 -2.14 -9.19
N ILE A 400 -21.07 -2.56 -8.69
CA ILE A 400 -20.67 -2.27 -7.31
C ILE A 400 -19.22 -1.76 -7.26
N HIS A 401 -19.05 -0.55 -6.73
CA HIS A 401 -17.75 0.03 -6.45
C HIS A 401 -17.40 -0.18 -4.98
N VAL A 402 -16.42 -1.05 -4.73
CA VAL A 402 -16.03 -1.46 -3.39
C VAL A 402 -14.84 -0.64 -2.88
N CYS A 403 -14.99 -0.01 -1.72
CA CYS A 403 -13.85 0.37 -0.91
C CYS A 403 -13.50 -0.81 0.01
N PRO A 404 -12.34 -1.47 -0.15
CA PRO A 404 -12.00 -2.60 0.71
C PRO A 404 -11.67 -2.13 2.13
N PRO A 405 -11.87 -2.97 3.16
CA PRO A 405 -11.26 -2.78 4.47
C PRO A 405 -9.75 -2.54 4.35
N GLN A 406 -9.18 -1.77 5.26
CA GLN A 406 -7.78 -1.36 5.20
C GLN A 406 -7.11 -1.54 6.55
N THR A 407 -5.87 -2.01 6.54
CA THR A 407 -5.14 -2.33 7.78
C THR A 407 -3.70 -1.86 7.71
N GLY A 408 -3.01 -1.87 8.86
CA GLY A 408 -1.55 -1.79 8.89
C GLY A 408 -0.92 -2.90 8.02
N PRO A 409 0.22 -2.65 7.37
CA PRO A 409 0.97 -3.69 6.65
C PRO A 409 1.39 -4.83 7.58
N ASP A 410 1.40 -6.06 7.08
CA ASP A 410 1.61 -7.25 7.93
C ASP A 410 3.00 -7.27 8.58
N PHE A 411 4.04 -6.81 7.88
CA PHE A 411 5.39 -6.69 8.43
C PHE A 411 5.50 -5.62 9.53
N ILE A 412 4.60 -4.62 9.54
CA ILE A 412 4.50 -3.64 10.63
C ILE A 412 3.77 -4.27 11.81
N LYS A 413 2.62 -4.91 11.58
CA LYS A 413 1.84 -5.60 12.63
C LYS A 413 2.66 -6.62 13.41
N ALA A 414 3.57 -7.31 12.72
CA ALA A 414 4.47 -8.30 13.33
C ALA A 414 5.73 -7.68 13.95
N SER A 415 5.91 -6.36 13.91
CA SER A 415 7.11 -5.67 14.36
C SER A 415 6.96 -5.05 15.75
N PRO A 416 8.07 -4.78 16.46
CA PRO A 416 8.04 -4.03 17.72
C PRO A 416 7.54 -2.59 17.56
N LEU A 417 7.40 -2.06 16.34
CA LEU A 417 6.96 -0.69 16.09
C LEU A 417 5.43 -0.51 16.11
N ALA A 418 4.66 -1.61 16.13
CA ALA A 418 3.21 -1.54 16.09
C ALA A 418 2.59 -1.22 17.45
N ASP A 419 1.51 -0.46 17.43
CA ASP A 419 0.52 -0.37 18.50
C ASP A 419 -0.39 -1.62 18.53
N ALA A 420 -1.32 -1.68 19.49
CA ALA A 420 -2.26 -2.79 19.62
C ALA A 420 -3.20 -2.98 18.41
N ALA A 421 -3.42 -1.93 17.61
CA ALA A 421 -4.25 -1.98 16.41
C ALA A 421 -3.43 -2.31 15.14
N GLY A 422 -2.11 -2.47 15.26
CA GLY A 422 -1.22 -2.86 14.18
C GLY A 422 -0.69 -1.70 13.33
N TRP A 423 -0.73 -0.46 13.83
CA TRP A 423 -0.19 0.74 13.18
C TRP A 423 1.12 1.17 13.83
N ILE A 424 1.97 1.92 13.14
CA ILE A 424 3.21 2.44 13.73
C ILE A 424 2.85 3.40 14.86
N GLU A 425 3.28 3.09 16.07
CA GLU A 425 2.97 3.85 17.28
C GLU A 425 3.80 5.13 17.34
N VAL A 426 3.14 6.28 17.20
CA VAL A 426 3.82 7.59 17.20
C VAL A 426 3.15 8.59 18.12
N ASN A 427 3.94 9.54 18.61
CA ASN A 427 3.40 10.79 19.15
C ASN A 427 2.71 11.57 18.01
N PRO A 428 1.43 11.98 18.18
CA PRO A 428 0.66 12.61 17.09
C PRO A 428 1.17 13.98 16.65
N ASP A 429 1.93 14.68 17.51
CA ASP A 429 2.47 16.01 17.20
C ASP A 429 3.84 15.90 16.54
N THR A 430 4.77 15.13 17.13
CA THR A 430 6.15 15.07 16.64
C THR A 430 6.37 14.03 15.55
N LEU A 431 5.45 13.06 15.44
CA LEU A 431 5.53 11.86 14.59
C LEU A 431 6.71 10.92 14.93
N GLN A 432 7.37 11.18 16.06
CA GLN A 432 8.39 10.30 16.63
C GLN A 432 7.73 9.07 17.23
N HIS A 433 8.38 7.92 17.11
CA HIS A 433 7.90 6.69 17.71
C HIS A 433 7.86 6.82 19.23
N ALA A 434 6.76 6.39 19.86
CA ALA A 434 6.52 6.63 21.28
C ALA A 434 7.56 5.94 22.19
N ARG A 435 8.06 4.77 21.76
CA ARG A 435 9.04 3.96 22.51
C ARG A 435 10.49 4.07 22.03
N PHE A 436 10.72 4.53 20.79
CA PHE A 436 12.04 4.42 20.15
C PHE A 436 12.46 5.79 19.59
N PRO A 437 13.31 6.55 20.30
CA PRO A 437 13.54 7.97 20.01
C PRO A 437 14.30 8.23 18.70
N LYS A 438 14.86 7.19 18.07
CA LYS A 438 15.55 7.29 16.76
C LYS A 438 14.66 6.92 15.58
N ILE A 439 13.35 6.70 15.82
CA ILE A 439 12.40 6.23 14.82
C ILE A 439 11.26 7.22 14.66
N TRP A 440 10.85 7.48 13.42
CA TRP A 440 9.67 8.27 13.07
C TRP A 440 8.73 7.46 12.18
N GLY A 441 7.43 7.61 12.38
CA GLY A 441 6.41 7.06 11.50
C GLY A 441 5.70 8.19 10.75
N MET A 442 5.33 8.00 9.49
CA MET A 442 4.47 8.96 8.80
C MET A 442 3.55 8.34 7.74
N GLY A 443 2.55 9.12 7.34
CA GLY A 443 1.56 8.76 6.33
C GLY A 443 0.53 7.76 6.81
N ASP A 444 0.04 6.95 5.89
CA ASP A 444 -1.12 6.07 6.14
C ASP A 444 -0.83 4.97 7.18
N GLY A 445 0.44 4.63 7.41
CA GLY A 445 0.85 3.53 8.29
C GLY A 445 0.91 3.85 9.78
N THR A 446 0.66 5.10 10.18
CA THR A 446 0.78 5.55 11.59
C THR A 446 -0.52 5.45 12.38
N SER A 447 -0.38 5.44 13.70
CA SER A 447 -1.49 5.46 14.68
C SER A 447 -2.12 6.84 14.86
N THR A 448 -1.65 7.87 14.14
CA THR A 448 -2.19 9.23 14.25
C THR A 448 -3.68 9.29 13.86
N PRO A 449 -4.52 10.06 14.58
CA PRO A 449 -5.97 10.09 14.37
C PRO A 449 -6.41 10.97 13.18
N ASN A 450 -5.48 11.59 12.46
CA ASN A 450 -5.79 12.43 11.30
C ASN A 450 -6.30 11.61 10.10
N ALA A 451 -6.91 12.30 9.14
CA ALA A 451 -7.26 11.66 7.88
C ALA A 451 -6.00 11.21 7.10
N LYS A 452 -5.98 9.93 6.72
CA LYS A 452 -4.93 9.29 5.92
C LYS A 452 -5.01 9.77 4.46
N THR A 453 -4.28 10.83 4.13
CA THR A 453 -4.33 11.51 2.82
C THR A 453 -2.95 11.99 2.37
N ALA A 454 -2.73 12.11 1.07
CA ALA A 454 -1.49 12.69 0.53
C ALA A 454 -1.28 14.16 0.97
N ALA A 455 -2.37 14.89 1.27
CA ALA A 455 -2.30 16.25 1.80
C ALA A 455 -1.76 16.27 3.25
N ALA A 456 -2.17 15.30 4.08
CA ALA A 456 -1.59 15.09 5.40
C ALA A 456 -0.11 14.76 5.30
N VAL A 457 0.25 13.79 4.46
CA VAL A 457 1.65 13.41 4.21
C VAL A 457 2.51 14.62 3.84
N ARG A 458 1.99 15.53 3.00
CA ARG A 458 2.68 16.75 2.60
C ARG A 458 3.01 17.68 3.78
N LYS A 459 2.17 17.73 4.81
CA LYS A 459 2.41 18.49 6.05
C LYS A 459 3.26 17.73 7.06
N GLN A 460 3.14 16.41 7.10
CA GLN A 460 3.95 15.55 7.97
C GLN A 460 5.42 15.53 7.55
N ALA A 461 5.73 15.53 6.25
CA ALA A 461 7.09 15.47 5.73
C ALA A 461 8.05 16.52 6.34
N PRO A 462 7.74 17.82 6.35
CA PRO A 462 8.62 18.81 6.97
C PRO A 462 8.69 18.72 8.50
N VAL A 463 7.64 18.23 9.18
CA VAL A 463 7.68 17.96 10.62
C VAL A 463 8.74 16.90 10.93
N VAL A 464 8.64 15.75 10.26
CA VAL A 464 9.60 14.65 10.42
C VAL A 464 11.00 15.08 10.03
N ALA A 465 11.18 15.75 8.89
CA ALA A 465 12.50 16.17 8.42
C ALA A 465 13.20 17.13 9.41
N ILE A 466 12.49 18.10 9.98
CA ILE A 466 13.06 19.01 10.98
C ILE A 466 13.45 18.25 12.25
N ASN A 467 12.55 17.38 12.75
CA ASN A 467 12.78 16.65 13.99
C ASN A 467 13.90 15.62 13.85
N VAL A 468 14.00 14.90 12.73
CA VAL A 468 15.11 13.98 12.42
C VAL A 468 16.43 14.74 12.37
N LEU A 469 16.49 15.87 11.65
CA LEU A 469 17.73 16.67 11.58
C LEU A 469 18.15 17.25 12.93
N ASN A 470 17.22 17.51 13.83
CA ASN A 470 17.52 17.88 15.21
C ASN A 470 18.05 16.70 16.01
N GLN A 471 17.43 15.53 15.92
CA GLN A 471 17.90 14.32 16.60
C GLN A 471 19.31 13.92 16.13
N LEU A 472 19.62 14.02 14.84
CA LEU A 472 20.98 13.81 14.32
C LEU A 472 22.02 14.79 14.91
N LYS A 473 21.58 15.93 15.47
CA LYS A 473 22.42 16.92 16.17
C LYS A 473 22.33 16.80 17.70
N GLY A 474 21.69 15.76 18.23
CA GLY A 474 21.46 15.58 19.66
C GLY A 474 20.48 16.59 20.27
N ARG A 475 19.57 17.17 19.47
CA ARG A 475 18.58 18.17 19.89
C ARG A 475 17.17 17.57 19.92
N ALA A 476 16.31 18.16 20.75
CA ALA A 476 14.91 17.76 20.88
C ALA A 476 14.07 18.07 19.61
N ALA A 477 12.93 17.38 19.49
CA ALA A 477 11.92 17.69 18.49
C ALA A 477 11.27 19.06 18.75
N VAL A 478 11.11 19.86 17.71
CA VAL A 478 10.63 21.25 17.78
C VAL A 478 9.55 21.58 16.76
N ALA A 479 9.31 20.69 15.79
CA ALA A 479 8.24 20.83 14.83
C ALA A 479 7.04 19.98 15.26
N ALA A 480 5.85 20.57 15.18
CA ALA A 480 4.58 19.92 15.50
C ALA A 480 3.69 19.79 14.26
N TYR A 481 3.02 18.64 14.15
CA TYR A 481 1.94 18.37 13.24
C TYR A 481 0.59 18.63 13.92
N ASP A 482 -0.26 19.42 13.28
CA ASP A 482 -1.57 19.86 13.78
C ASP A 482 -2.73 18.94 13.38
N GLY A 483 -2.41 17.78 12.79
CA GLY A 483 -3.41 16.85 12.29
C GLY A 483 -3.99 17.21 10.92
N TYR A 484 -3.45 18.21 10.22
CA TYR A 484 -3.98 18.68 8.94
C TYR A 484 -4.18 17.53 7.93
N GLY A 485 -5.40 17.39 7.45
CA GLY A 485 -5.76 16.60 6.28
C GLY A 485 -6.58 17.42 5.30
N SER A 486 -6.57 17.00 4.03
CA SER A 486 -7.45 17.55 3.02
C SER A 486 -8.10 16.45 2.18
N CYS A 487 -9.39 16.62 1.91
CA CYS A 487 -10.18 15.75 1.07
C CYS A 487 -10.90 16.58 0.00
N PRO A 488 -10.31 16.73 -1.20
CA PRO A 488 -11.00 17.34 -2.34
C PRO A 488 -12.11 16.40 -2.82
N LEU A 489 -13.35 16.67 -2.40
CA LEU A 489 -14.57 15.91 -2.70
C LEU A 489 -15.12 16.34 -4.06
N THR A 490 -14.80 15.56 -5.09
CA THR A 490 -15.34 15.72 -6.44
C THR A 490 -16.80 15.28 -6.47
N VAL A 491 -17.69 16.26 -6.42
CA VAL A 491 -19.16 16.08 -6.38
C VAL A 491 -19.81 16.13 -7.77
N GLU A 492 -19.10 16.68 -8.76
CA GLU A 492 -19.42 16.54 -10.18
C GLU A 492 -18.19 16.87 -11.03
N LYS A 493 -18.20 16.50 -12.32
CA LYS A 493 -17.14 16.89 -13.24
C LYS A 493 -17.14 18.41 -13.38
N GLY A 494 -16.08 19.04 -12.87
CA GLY A 494 -15.91 20.50 -12.86
C GLY A 494 -16.17 21.17 -11.51
N ARG A 495 -16.59 20.48 -10.45
CA ARG A 495 -16.75 21.09 -9.12
C ARG A 495 -16.26 20.21 -7.97
N ILE A 496 -15.71 20.86 -6.95
CA ILE A 496 -15.17 20.22 -5.76
C ILE A 496 -15.60 20.96 -4.50
N ILE A 497 -15.99 20.21 -3.47
CA ILE A 497 -16.02 20.67 -2.08
C ILE A 497 -14.62 20.38 -1.50
N LEU A 498 -13.87 21.41 -1.16
CA LEU A 498 -12.49 21.28 -0.68
C LEU A 498 -12.49 21.20 0.84
N ALA A 499 -12.60 19.98 1.37
CA ALA A 499 -12.56 19.77 2.81
C ALA A 499 -11.13 19.83 3.34
N GLU A 500 -10.87 20.70 4.30
CA GLU A 500 -9.58 20.85 4.99
C GLU A 500 -9.80 20.98 6.50
N PHE A 501 -9.08 20.18 7.28
CA PHE A 501 -9.31 20.07 8.72
C PHE A 501 -8.09 19.50 9.45
N GLY A 502 -7.95 19.82 10.74
CA GLY A 502 -6.93 19.30 11.65
C GLY A 502 -7.47 18.24 12.61
N TYR A 503 -6.74 18.01 13.70
CA TYR A 503 -7.23 17.16 14.79
C TYR A 503 -8.60 17.63 15.34
N GLY A 504 -9.42 16.67 15.74
CA GLY A 504 -10.78 16.92 16.26
C GLY A 504 -11.75 17.50 15.23
N GLY A 505 -11.42 17.50 13.93
CA GLY A 505 -12.28 18.05 12.88
C GLY A 505 -12.24 19.58 12.77
N LYS A 506 -11.29 20.25 13.44
CA LYS A 506 -11.09 21.70 13.36
C LYS A 506 -10.89 22.13 11.91
N LEU A 507 -11.68 23.09 11.40
CA LEU A 507 -11.52 23.60 10.03
C LEU A 507 -10.17 24.29 9.84
N MET A 508 -9.51 23.99 8.71
CA MET A 508 -8.19 24.55 8.35
C MET A 508 -8.10 24.91 6.86
N PRO A 509 -8.95 25.83 6.36
CA PRO A 509 -8.93 26.21 4.95
C PRO A 509 -7.61 26.86 4.55
N SER A 510 -7.04 26.44 3.42
CA SER A 510 -5.80 27.01 2.87
C SER A 510 -6.01 28.32 2.10
N PHE A 511 -7.26 28.60 1.71
CA PHE A 511 -7.62 29.75 0.87
C PHE A 511 -8.69 30.60 1.56
N PRO A 512 -8.69 31.93 1.35
CA PRO A 512 -9.81 32.77 1.76
C PRO A 512 -11.13 32.34 1.12
N GLU A 513 -12.25 32.49 1.83
CA GLU A 513 -13.59 32.07 1.36
C GLU A 513 -13.99 32.73 0.03
N TRP A 514 -13.57 33.98 -0.22
CA TRP A 514 -13.84 34.68 -1.48
C TRP A 514 -13.14 34.05 -2.70
N MET A 515 -12.06 33.27 -2.47
CA MET A 515 -11.34 32.55 -3.51
C MET A 515 -11.83 31.10 -3.63
N ILE A 516 -11.86 30.38 -2.51
CA ILE A 516 -12.40 29.02 -2.41
C ILE A 516 -13.11 28.90 -1.05
N ASP A 517 -14.45 29.00 -1.06
CA ASP A 517 -15.24 28.48 0.04
C ASP A 517 -15.23 26.95 -0.02
N GLY A 518 -14.42 26.33 0.85
CA GLY A 518 -14.25 24.89 0.93
C GLY A 518 -15.52 24.12 1.29
N LYS A 519 -16.53 24.78 1.88
CA LYS A 519 -17.83 24.19 2.24
C LYS A 519 -18.78 24.07 1.04
N GLN A 520 -18.48 24.77 -0.06
CA GLN A 520 -19.32 24.82 -1.26
C GLN A 520 -18.63 24.17 -2.47
N PRO A 521 -19.41 23.67 -3.45
CA PRO A 521 -18.85 23.13 -4.68
C PRO A 521 -18.29 24.22 -5.59
N THR A 522 -16.96 24.30 -5.73
CA THR A 522 -16.30 25.34 -6.55
C THR A 522 -15.58 24.78 -7.78
N ARG A 523 -15.58 25.56 -8.87
CA ARG A 523 -14.77 25.30 -10.07
C ARG A 523 -13.28 25.53 -9.84
N ALA A 524 -12.94 26.50 -8.99
CA ALA A 524 -11.56 26.80 -8.62
C ALA A 524 -10.90 25.58 -7.95
N ALA A 525 -11.57 24.93 -6.99
CA ALA A 525 -11.06 23.71 -6.38
C ALA A 525 -10.94 22.54 -7.38
N TRP A 526 -11.83 22.46 -8.38
CA TRP A 526 -11.68 21.49 -9.48
C TRP A 526 -10.40 21.71 -10.28
N LEU A 527 -10.13 22.94 -10.73
CA LEU A 527 -8.91 23.28 -11.46
C LEU A 527 -7.65 23.03 -10.61
N LEU A 528 -7.71 23.34 -9.30
CA LEU A 528 -6.66 22.99 -8.35
C LEU A 528 -6.38 21.48 -8.36
N LYS A 529 -7.40 20.63 -8.18
CA LYS A 529 -7.23 19.17 -8.15
C LYS A 529 -6.77 18.60 -9.48
N GLU A 530 -7.38 19.00 -10.58
CA GLU A 530 -7.14 18.43 -11.90
C GLU A 530 -5.80 18.89 -12.49
N ARG A 531 -5.44 20.17 -12.35
CA ARG A 531 -4.29 20.75 -13.06
C ARG A 531 -3.08 21.03 -12.17
N LEU A 532 -3.29 21.44 -10.93
CA LEU A 532 -2.21 21.94 -10.07
C LEU A 532 -1.68 20.88 -9.10
N LEU A 533 -2.53 20.02 -8.53
CA LEU A 533 -2.09 18.99 -7.58
C LEU A 533 -1.16 17.93 -8.20
N PRO A 534 -1.35 17.44 -9.45
CA PRO A 534 -0.41 16.48 -10.04
C PRO A 534 1.03 17.03 -10.18
N PRO A 535 1.29 18.21 -10.80
CA PRO A 535 2.64 18.74 -10.85
C PRO A 535 3.16 19.12 -9.45
N MET A 536 2.30 19.59 -8.52
CA MET A 536 2.70 19.83 -7.13
C MET A 536 3.16 18.55 -6.43
N TYR A 537 2.54 17.40 -6.71
CA TYR A 537 2.96 16.11 -6.18
C TYR A 537 4.34 15.71 -6.71
N TRP A 538 4.51 15.66 -8.03
CA TRP A 538 5.74 15.17 -8.66
C TRP A 538 6.92 16.13 -8.57
N GLN A 539 6.68 17.43 -8.79
CA GLN A 539 7.72 18.46 -8.92
C GLN A 539 7.81 19.37 -7.71
N GLY A 540 6.84 19.31 -6.80
CA GLY A 540 6.83 20.08 -5.56
C GLY A 540 7.25 19.21 -4.38
N MET A 541 6.36 18.30 -3.99
CA MET A 541 6.45 17.50 -2.78
C MET A 541 7.73 16.67 -2.72
N PHE A 542 8.09 15.95 -3.79
CA PHE A 542 9.32 15.13 -3.83
C PHE A 542 10.61 15.95 -3.99
N LYS A 543 10.49 17.24 -4.29
CA LYS A 543 11.62 18.18 -4.40
C LYS A 543 11.72 19.13 -3.20
N GLY A 544 11.04 18.82 -2.09
CA GLY A 544 11.06 19.64 -0.87
C GLY A 544 10.38 21.02 -1.01
N ARG A 545 9.58 21.26 -2.06
CA ARG A 545 8.88 22.54 -2.26
C ARG A 545 7.62 22.61 -1.38
N GLU A 546 7.79 23.14 -0.19
CA GLU A 546 6.83 23.14 0.92
C GLU A 546 5.91 24.37 0.95
N TRP A 547 5.44 24.85 -0.21
CA TRP A 547 4.51 25.99 -0.27
C TRP A 547 3.23 25.73 0.53
N LEU A 548 2.83 26.59 1.45
CA LEU A 548 1.69 26.33 2.34
C LEU A 548 1.84 25.03 3.16
N ALA A 549 3.06 24.52 3.38
CA ALA A 549 3.29 23.29 4.15
C ALA A 549 4.32 23.44 5.27
N GLN A 550 4.73 24.66 5.60
CA GLN A 550 5.63 24.87 6.73
C GLN A 550 4.95 24.43 8.04
N PRO A 551 5.66 23.68 8.91
CA PRO A 551 5.14 23.25 10.19
C PRO A 551 5.26 24.37 11.24
N ASN A 552 4.51 24.24 12.32
CA ASN A 552 4.72 25.07 13.50
C ASN A 552 6.02 24.65 14.18
N VAL A 553 7.01 25.55 14.21
CA VAL A 553 8.32 25.31 14.82
C VAL A 553 8.44 26.18 16.07
N THR A 554 8.75 25.58 17.22
CA THR A 554 8.89 26.25 18.50
C THR A 554 10.33 26.22 19.00
N PHE A 555 10.74 27.20 19.80
CA PHE A 555 12.04 27.13 20.50
C PHE A 555 12.03 26.16 21.69
N LYS A 556 10.83 25.75 22.13
CA LYS A 556 10.62 24.76 23.19
C LYS A 556 10.43 23.37 22.57
N PRO A 557 10.85 22.29 23.27
CA PRO A 557 10.53 20.93 22.85
C PRO A 557 9.03 20.72 22.68
N VAL A 558 8.63 20.05 21.58
CA VAL A 558 7.24 19.65 21.33
C VAL A 558 6.99 18.30 22.01
N GLY A 559 5.88 18.18 22.75
CA GLY A 559 5.47 16.91 23.37
C GLY A 559 6.25 16.50 24.62
N ALA A 560 7.06 17.39 25.20
CA ALA A 560 7.55 17.22 26.57
C ALA A 560 6.38 17.49 27.56
N PRO A 561 6.24 16.70 28.63
CA PRO A 561 5.20 16.91 29.64
C PRO A 561 5.26 18.29 30.31
#